data_AF-A0A1B9L3J0-F1
#
_entry.id   AF-A0A1B9L3J0-F1
#
_cell.length_a   1.000
_cell.length_b   1.000
_cell.length_c   1.000
_cell.angle_alpha   90.00
_cell.angle_beta   90.00
_cell.angle_gamma   90.00
#
_symmetry.space_group_name_H-M   'P 1'
#
loop_
_entity.id
_entity.type
_entity.pdbx_description
1 polymer ?
#
loop_
_entity_poly.entity_id
_entity_poly.type
_entity_poly.pdbx_seq_one_letter_code
_entity_poly.pdbx_strand_id
1 'polypeptide(L)'
;MKLKISHIIYLLLVFAILYYPVKITKYHLMDLSYDEILDFGWRGDGCKTKDGDWVDSINCPCGTGLIEPDDSYKISKEGYFYDNDKLFGKATLKKKPSYFSDGGILTGGELEIEHLETGITCYYDSVLD
;
A
#
# COMPACT_ATOMS: atom_id res chain seq x y z
N MET A 1 -40.88 14.20 18.82
CA MET A 1 -39.95 14.38 17.69
C MET A 1 -39.81 13.04 16.98
N LYS A 2 -40.65 12.75 15.96
CA LYS A 2 -40.55 11.52 15.17
C LYS A 2 -39.42 11.72 14.17
N LEU A 3 -38.21 11.27 14.48
CA LEU A 3 -37.16 11.12 13.47
C LEU A 3 -37.73 10.15 12.42
N LYS A 4 -38.15 10.69 11.27
CA LYS A 4 -38.74 9.86 10.21
C LYS A 4 -37.62 8.97 9.69
N ILE A 5 -37.80 7.66 9.76
CA ILE A 5 -36.85 6.64 9.28
C ILE A 5 -36.32 6.97 7.88
N SER A 6 -37.14 7.61 7.03
CA SER A 6 -36.74 8.13 5.72
C SER A 6 -35.57 9.12 5.74
N HIS A 7 -35.46 9.98 6.77
CA HIS A 7 -34.34 10.92 6.91
C HIS A 7 -33.06 10.21 7.34
N ILE A 8 -33.15 9.15 8.16
CA ILE A 8 -31.99 8.33 8.52
C ILE A 8 -31.48 7.59 7.28
N ILE A 9 -32.39 6.99 6.50
CA ILE A 9 -32.04 6.30 5.25
C ILE A 9 -31.37 7.29 4.29
N TYR A 10 -31.93 8.48 4.11
CA TYR A 10 -31.36 9.50 3.23
C TYR A 10 -29.96 9.94 3.70
N LEU A 11 -29.77 10.14 5.00
CA LEU A 11 -28.45 10.44 5.58
C LEU A 11 -27.45 9.32 5.30
N LEU A 12 -27.82 8.05 5.54
CA LEU A 12 -26.95 6.90 5.26
C LEU A 12 -26.59 6.82 3.77
N LEU A 13 -27.54 7.11 2.89
CA LEU A 13 -27.34 7.11 1.44
C LEU A 13 -26.39 8.23 1.00
N VAL A 14 -26.54 9.43 1.59
CA VAL A 14 -25.61 10.55 1.38
C VAL A 14 -24.21 10.21 1.89
N PHE A 15 -24.08 9.61 3.07
CA PHE A 15 -22.78 9.16 3.59
C PHE A 15 -22.15 8.11 2.68
N ALA A 16 -22.91 7.12 2.19
CA ALA A 16 -22.42 6.10 1.29
C ALA A 16 -21.95 6.69 -0.06
N ILE A 17 -22.73 7.61 -0.64
CA ILE A 17 -22.37 8.29 -1.90
C ILE A 17 -21.11 9.15 -1.71
N LEU A 18 -21.00 9.87 -0.60
CA LEU A 18 -19.89 10.78 -0.34
C LEU A 18 -18.62 10.08 0.16
N TYR A 19 -18.72 8.85 0.65
CA TYR A 19 -17.58 8.12 1.23
C TYR A 19 -16.42 7.97 0.24
N TYR A 20 -16.69 7.46 -0.97
CA TYR A 20 -15.65 7.26 -1.98
C TYR A 20 -15.03 8.58 -2.49
N PRO A 21 -15.81 9.60 -2.88
CA PRO A 21 -15.26 10.91 -3.24
C PRO A 21 -14.39 11.52 -2.14
N VAL A 22 -14.83 11.43 -0.88
CA VAL A 22 -14.06 11.94 0.27
C VAL A 22 -12.78 11.13 0.47
N LYS A 23 -12.83 9.79 0.36
CA LYS A 23 -11.65 8.92 0.46
C LYS A 23 -10.60 9.29 -0.60
N ILE A 24 -11.01 9.40 -1.86
CA ILE A 24 -10.11 9.76 -2.99
C ILE A 24 -9.55 11.18 -2.80
N THR A 25 -10.40 12.14 -2.42
CA THR A 25 -9.97 13.52 -2.20
C THR A 25 -8.95 13.61 -1.07
N LYS A 26 -9.17 12.87 0.02
CA LYS A 26 -8.26 12.79 1.16
C LYS A 26 -6.91 12.19 0.76
N TYR A 27 -6.90 11.11 -0.03
CA TYR A 27 -5.70 10.47 -0.56
C TYR A 27 -4.82 11.42 -1.39
N HIS A 28 -5.44 12.28 -2.21
CA HIS A 28 -4.70 13.22 -3.05
C HIS A 28 -4.30 14.52 -2.33
N LEU A 29 -5.07 14.99 -1.35
CA LEU A 29 -4.84 16.28 -0.70
C LEU A 29 -4.00 16.19 0.58
N MET A 30 -4.06 15.07 1.28
CA MET A 30 -3.27 14.89 2.49
C MET A 30 -2.05 14.02 2.16
N ASP A 31 -0.91 14.38 2.74
CA ASP A 31 0.27 13.54 2.69
C ASP A 31 0.07 12.36 3.65
N LEU A 32 -0.77 11.41 3.25
CA LEU A 32 -1.23 10.36 4.15
C LEU A 32 -0.33 9.14 4.15
N SER A 33 -0.25 8.65 5.39
CA SER A 33 0.46 7.53 5.96
C SER A 33 0.48 6.26 5.11
N TYR A 34 1.50 5.44 5.38
CA TYR A 34 1.62 4.09 4.87
C TYR A 34 0.36 3.20 5.07
N ASP A 35 -0.57 3.57 5.96
CA ASP A 35 -1.86 2.91 6.13
C ASP A 35 -2.70 2.83 4.83
N GLU A 36 -2.66 3.86 3.97
CA GLU A 36 -3.49 3.89 2.75
C GLU A 36 -2.81 3.19 1.55
N ILE A 37 -1.50 2.88 1.65
CA ILE A 37 -0.78 2.20 0.56
C ILE A 37 -0.93 0.68 0.61
N LEU A 38 -1.24 0.10 1.77
CA LEU A 38 -1.56 -1.32 1.89
C LEU A 38 -2.96 -1.66 1.36
N ASP A 39 -3.80 -0.67 1.04
CA ASP A 39 -5.06 -0.89 0.30
C ASP A 39 -4.82 -1.31 -1.17
N PHE A 40 -3.58 -1.29 -1.65
CA PHE A 40 -3.18 -1.70 -3.01
C PHE A 40 -2.38 -2.99 -2.97
N GLY A 41 -2.51 -3.81 -4.02
CA GLY A 41 -1.58 -4.91 -4.25
C GLY A 41 -0.20 -4.39 -4.65
N TRP A 42 0.87 -5.04 -4.18
CA TRP A 42 2.25 -4.73 -4.56
C TRP A 42 2.95 -5.97 -5.07
N ARG A 43 3.44 -5.91 -6.31
CA ARG A 43 4.18 -6.99 -6.96
C ARG A 43 5.67 -6.75 -6.82
N GLY A 44 6.41 -7.74 -6.32
CA GLY A 44 7.88 -7.67 -6.28
C GLY A 44 8.51 -7.55 -7.68
N ASP A 45 9.44 -6.61 -7.81
CA ASP A 45 10.24 -6.32 -9.03
C ASP A 45 11.73 -6.63 -8.83
N GLY A 46 12.05 -7.47 -7.84
CA GLY A 46 13.41 -7.90 -7.53
C GLY A 46 14.08 -7.04 -6.46
N CYS A 47 15.39 -7.27 -6.27
CA CYS A 47 16.07 -6.89 -5.03
C CYS A 47 17.54 -6.53 -5.30
N LYS A 48 18.08 -5.57 -4.55
CA LYS A 48 19.47 -5.13 -4.67
C LYS A 48 20.19 -5.08 -3.33
N THR A 49 21.49 -5.33 -3.36
CA THR A 49 22.38 -5.06 -2.22
C THR A 49 22.51 -3.55 -2.01
N LYS A 50 23.10 -3.15 -0.87
CA LYS A 50 23.41 -1.74 -0.58
C LYS A 50 24.34 -1.10 -1.61
N ASP A 51 25.20 -1.90 -2.23
CA ASP A 51 26.14 -1.47 -3.27
C ASP A 51 25.49 -1.37 -4.66
N GLY A 52 24.21 -1.76 -4.79
CA GLY A 52 23.41 -1.63 -6.00
C GLY A 52 23.41 -2.86 -6.91
N ASP A 53 24.04 -3.95 -6.49
CA ASP A 53 24.07 -5.20 -7.26
C ASP A 53 22.74 -5.94 -7.13
N TRP A 54 22.25 -6.47 -8.27
CA TRP A 54 21.05 -7.30 -8.28
C TRP A 54 21.29 -8.62 -7.53
N VAL A 55 20.31 -8.99 -6.70
CA VAL A 55 20.33 -10.23 -5.92
C VAL A 55 19.48 -11.27 -6.63
N ASP A 56 20.00 -12.50 -6.75
CA ASP A 56 19.23 -13.64 -7.25
C ASP A 56 17.96 -13.82 -6.44
N SER A 57 16.85 -14.17 -7.09
CA SER A 57 15.52 -14.28 -6.45
C SER A 57 15.50 -15.21 -5.24
N ILE A 58 16.31 -16.27 -5.24
CA ILE A 58 16.43 -17.23 -4.13
C ILE A 58 17.09 -16.63 -2.87
N ASN A 59 17.95 -15.62 -3.06
CA ASN A 59 18.66 -14.94 -1.99
C ASN A 59 17.99 -13.62 -1.60
N CYS A 60 16.89 -13.29 -2.28
CA CYS A 60 16.13 -12.09 -1.97
C CYS A 60 15.23 -12.33 -0.74
N PRO A 61 15.34 -11.52 0.33
CA PRO A 61 14.59 -11.73 1.58
C PRO A 61 13.08 -11.54 1.42
N CYS A 62 12.65 -10.75 0.44
CA CYS A 62 11.25 -10.53 0.08
C CYS A 62 10.72 -11.51 -0.99
N GLY A 63 11.59 -12.37 -1.53
CA GLY A 63 11.26 -13.29 -2.62
C GLY A 63 10.71 -12.59 -3.87
N THR A 64 9.80 -13.27 -4.58
CA THR A 64 9.03 -12.73 -5.72
C THR A 64 7.57 -12.48 -5.32
N GLY A 65 7.34 -12.14 -4.05
CA GLY A 65 6.01 -12.13 -3.45
C GLY A 65 5.12 -11.02 -4.01
N LEU A 66 3.82 -11.30 -3.93
CA LEU A 66 2.77 -10.28 -3.99
C LEU A 66 2.44 -9.91 -2.53
N ILE A 67 2.29 -8.63 -2.25
CA ILE A 67 1.72 -8.11 -1.00
C ILE A 67 0.29 -7.72 -1.34
N GLU A 68 -0.69 -8.44 -0.81
CA GLU A 68 -2.11 -8.20 -1.03
C GLU A 68 -2.71 -7.39 0.14
N PRO A 69 -3.82 -6.67 -0.08
CA PRO A 69 -4.45 -5.87 0.98
C PRO A 69 -4.97 -6.67 2.17
N ASP A 70 -5.24 -7.96 1.99
CA ASP A 70 -5.73 -8.88 3.03
C ASP A 70 -4.61 -9.60 3.79
N ASP A 71 -3.35 -9.40 3.38
CA ASP A 71 -2.21 -9.95 4.08
C ASP A 71 -2.03 -9.32 5.47
N SER A 72 -1.37 -10.06 6.35
CA SER A 72 -1.05 -9.64 7.72
C SER A 72 0.07 -8.58 7.83
N TYR A 73 0.28 -7.79 6.78
CA TYR A 73 1.32 -6.76 6.74
C TYR A 73 0.85 -5.47 7.39
N LYS A 74 1.77 -4.77 8.03
CA LYS A 74 1.54 -3.43 8.61
C LYS A 74 2.73 -2.55 8.35
N ILE A 75 2.48 -1.28 8.11
CA ILE A 75 3.55 -0.28 8.01
C ILE A 75 3.26 0.84 8.99
N SER A 76 4.20 1.11 9.90
CA SER A 76 4.05 2.21 10.85
C SER A 76 4.13 3.57 10.14
N LYS A 77 3.73 4.64 10.84
CA LYS A 77 3.83 6.02 10.30
C LYS A 77 5.27 6.43 10.00
N GLU A 78 6.23 5.85 10.72
CA GLU A 78 7.67 6.04 10.53
C GLU A 78 8.26 5.18 9.40
N GLY A 79 7.45 4.32 8.77
CA GLY A 79 7.85 3.44 7.68
C GLY A 79 8.40 2.09 8.13
N TYR A 80 8.18 1.65 9.37
CA TYR A 80 8.59 0.29 9.77
C TYR A 80 7.60 -0.74 9.21
N PHE A 81 8.11 -1.68 8.41
CA PHE A 81 7.32 -2.75 7.79
C PHE A 81 7.34 -4.00 8.67
N TYR A 82 6.15 -4.51 8.98
CA TYR A 82 5.92 -5.69 9.81
C TYR A 82 5.19 -6.78 9.03
N ASP A 83 5.65 -8.01 9.19
CA ASP A 83 5.00 -9.23 8.71
C ASP A 83 4.61 -10.08 9.93
N ASN A 84 3.31 -10.38 10.10
CA ASN A 84 2.80 -11.14 11.25
C ASN A 84 3.32 -10.57 12.60
N ASP A 85 3.25 -9.25 12.76
CA ASP A 85 3.75 -8.46 13.90
C ASP A 85 5.27 -8.54 14.16
N LYS A 86 6.05 -9.18 13.28
CA LYS A 86 7.50 -9.17 13.32
C LYS A 86 8.04 -8.05 12.45
N LEU A 87 8.94 -7.25 13.03
CA LEU A 87 9.61 -6.19 12.31
C LEU A 87 10.55 -6.80 11.25
N PHE A 88 10.23 -6.57 9.97
CA PHE A 88 10.96 -7.14 8.84
C PHE A 88 11.90 -6.11 8.19
N GLY A 89 11.43 -4.87 8.03
CA GLY A 89 12.14 -3.90 7.22
C GLY A 89 11.75 -2.46 7.48
N LYS A 90 12.37 -1.56 6.71
CA LYS A 90 11.94 -0.17 6.59
C LYS A 90 11.40 0.08 5.18
N ALA A 91 10.11 0.35 5.10
CA ALA A 91 9.43 0.79 3.89
C ALA A 91 9.79 2.24 3.55
N THR A 92 9.95 2.50 2.26
CA THR A 92 10.08 3.83 1.67
C THR A 92 9.19 3.89 0.44
N LEU A 93 8.11 4.68 0.52
CA LEU A 93 7.25 4.93 -0.62
C LEU A 93 7.91 5.96 -1.55
N LYS A 94 8.32 5.55 -2.75
CA LYS A 94 8.88 6.47 -3.76
C LYS A 94 7.78 7.19 -4.53
N LYS A 95 6.73 6.45 -4.86
CA LYS A 95 5.62 6.97 -5.66
C LYS A 95 4.31 6.36 -5.22
N LYS A 96 3.30 7.21 -5.01
CA LYS A 96 1.96 6.80 -4.62
C LYS A 96 1.26 6.09 -5.78
N PRO A 97 0.56 4.96 -5.54
CA PRO A 97 -0.32 4.34 -6.51
C PRO A 97 -1.42 5.29 -6.98
N SER A 98 -1.88 5.12 -8.22
CA SER A 98 -3.11 5.75 -8.71
C SER A 98 -4.29 4.80 -8.53
N TYR A 99 -5.44 5.31 -8.08
CA TYR A 99 -6.70 4.55 -8.11
C TYR A 99 -7.23 4.32 -9.54
N PHE A 100 -6.68 5.03 -10.52
CA PHE A 100 -7.02 4.89 -11.93
C PHE A 100 -5.83 4.27 -12.66
N SER A 101 -6.03 3.12 -13.32
CA SER A 101 -5.02 2.60 -14.23
C SER A 101 -5.25 3.12 -15.64
N ASP A 102 -4.15 3.33 -16.37
CA ASP A 102 -4.17 3.74 -17.78
C ASP A 102 -4.51 2.56 -18.73
N GLY A 103 -5.37 1.64 -18.29
CA GLY A 103 -5.77 0.44 -19.03
C GLY A 103 -4.86 -0.79 -18.85
N GLY A 104 -3.95 -0.75 -17.88
CA GLY A 104 -3.08 -1.88 -17.49
C GLY A 104 -3.30 -2.33 -16.04
N ILE A 105 -2.56 -3.36 -15.62
CA ILE A 105 -2.59 -3.86 -14.22
C ILE A 105 -1.79 -2.98 -13.27
N LEU A 106 -0.88 -2.14 -13.77
CA LEU A 106 -0.03 -1.28 -12.94
C LEU A 106 -0.78 -0.01 -12.57
N THR A 107 -0.72 0.37 -11.30
CA THR A 107 -1.25 1.64 -10.79
C THR A 107 -0.15 2.71 -10.68
N GLY A 108 1.09 2.36 -10.99
CA GLY A 108 2.21 3.28 -11.17
C GLY A 108 2.85 3.77 -9.86
N GLY A 109 2.53 3.17 -8.73
CA GLY A 109 3.20 3.36 -7.45
C GLY A 109 4.43 2.49 -7.32
N GLU A 110 5.39 2.96 -6.52
CA GLU A 110 6.72 2.38 -6.35
C GLU A 110 7.05 2.36 -4.86
N LEU A 111 7.34 1.18 -4.33
CA LEU A 111 7.64 0.94 -2.92
C LEU A 111 8.97 0.21 -2.79
N GLU A 112 9.80 0.67 -1.87
CA GLU A 112 11.03 -0.01 -1.46
C GLU A 112 10.90 -0.52 -0.03
N ILE A 113 11.43 -1.71 0.25
CA ILE A 113 11.56 -2.21 1.63
C ILE A 113 13.02 -2.62 1.85
N GLU A 114 13.74 -1.91 2.72
CA GLU A 114 15.06 -2.34 3.17
C GLU A 114 14.91 -3.38 4.27
N HIS A 115 15.35 -4.62 4.01
CA HIS A 115 15.34 -5.69 4.99
C HIS A 115 16.33 -5.41 6.11
N LEU A 116 15.89 -5.48 7.37
CA LEU A 116 16.70 -5.00 8.51
C LEU A 116 17.98 -5.80 8.76
N GLU A 117 17.93 -7.11 8.59
CA GLU A 117 19.07 -7.98 8.93
C GLU A 117 20.16 -7.96 7.86
N THR A 118 19.74 -7.96 6.58
CA THR A 118 20.66 -8.08 5.44
C THR A 118 20.99 -6.74 4.80
N GLY A 119 20.15 -5.72 5.03
CA GLY A 119 20.25 -4.44 4.34
C GLY A 119 19.94 -4.51 2.84
N ILE A 120 19.41 -5.63 2.34
CA ILE A 120 18.99 -5.77 0.95
C ILE A 120 17.69 -4.99 0.75
N THR A 121 17.61 -4.24 -0.33
CA THR A 121 16.41 -3.47 -0.71
C THR A 121 15.57 -4.27 -1.67
N CYS A 122 14.30 -4.44 -1.31
CA CYS A 122 13.22 -5.03 -2.10
C CYS A 122 12.50 -3.95 -2.87
N TYR A 123 12.22 -4.17 -4.15
CA TYR A 123 11.49 -3.24 -5.00
C TYR A 123 10.11 -3.81 -5.33
N TYR A 124 9.10 -2.95 -5.31
CA TYR A 124 7.72 -3.32 -5.61
C TYR A 124 7.04 -2.28 -6.48
N ASP A 125 6.26 -2.78 -7.44
CA ASP A 125 5.32 -2.00 -8.23
C ASP A 125 3.91 -2.19 -7.70
N SER A 126 3.12 -1.12 -7.62
CA SER A 126 1.72 -1.26 -7.25
C SER A 126 0.87 -1.75 -8.43
N VAL A 127 -0.07 -2.64 -8.13
CA VAL A 127 -1.01 -3.22 -9.08
C VAL A 127 -2.46 -2.96 -8.67
N LEU A 128 -3.37 -3.04 -9.64
CA LEU A 128 -4.79 -3.21 -9.38
C LEU A 128 -5.04 -4.67 -9.01
N ASP A 129 -5.79 -4.86 -7.94
CA ASP A 129 -6.40 -6.15 -7.58
C ASP A 129 -7.49 -6.54 -8.60
#